data_AF-A0A1V8SWX2-F1
#
_entry.id   AF-A0A1V8SWX2-F1
#
_cell.length_a   1.000
_cell.length_b   1.000
_cell.length_c   1.000
_cell.angle_alpha   90.00
_cell.angle_beta   90.00
_cell.angle_gamma   90.00
#
_symmetry.space_group_name_H-M   'P 1'
#
loop_
_entity.id
_entity.type
_entity.pdbx_description
1 polymer ?
#
loop_
_entity_poly.entity_id
_entity_poly.type
_entity_poly.pdbx_seq_one_letter_code
_entity_poly.pdbx_strand_id
1 'polypeptide(L)'
;MSTSEQIFHPFLRLPLELREQIWRYCIPDRVRELDYPVPETVFSNQSLPCRLGNTSRKNTYPPLITEVCRESRKVAHETGIYLTEAADPASAEWDAATIIHEIWHDSQRESLHLNWAHEHEDDCYSRGNALEYLVRVAQCKPVSLTAEYLFESRMKVPHDLEWLNQRTNWQVVVHTIVVHSPIRPAAVTGLFGLLGDARVQIIDVGDFERVKQCLHLAETCEQGRDITISQDFTLETIWYAAERLREHVVGVYRTDLTARIRPAVMFRLCTQMCNDRTVVGARERAMRAPPVRGRGRNRGRG
;
A
#
# COMPACT_ATOMS: atom_id res chain seq x y z
N MET A 1 28.10 29.99 -3.32
CA MET A 1 28.38 28.96 -4.34
C MET A 1 27.13 28.80 -5.18
N SER A 2 27.22 29.13 -6.46
CA SER A 2 26.12 29.16 -7.41
C SER A 2 25.65 27.72 -7.71
N THR A 3 24.41 27.40 -7.36
CA THR A 3 23.74 26.17 -7.77
C THR A 3 23.26 26.35 -9.20
N SER A 4 24.12 26.08 -10.18
CA SER A 4 23.65 25.83 -11.53
C SER A 4 22.79 24.57 -11.49
N GLU A 5 21.48 24.71 -11.58
CA GLU A 5 20.59 23.60 -11.93
C GLU A 5 21.11 23.00 -13.23
N GLN A 6 21.76 21.83 -13.13
CA GLN A 6 22.17 21.07 -14.30
C GLN A 6 20.91 20.58 -14.99
N ILE A 7 20.41 21.37 -15.94
CA ILE A 7 19.37 20.93 -16.86
C ILE A 7 19.95 19.72 -17.58
N PHE A 8 19.33 18.55 -17.42
CA PHE A 8 19.69 17.33 -18.12
C PHE A 8 19.29 17.46 -19.60
N HIS A 9 20.08 18.24 -20.35
CA HIS A 9 19.93 18.51 -21.78
C HIS A 9 19.95 17.26 -22.70
N PRO A 10 20.54 16.09 -22.34
CA PRO A 10 20.57 14.94 -23.24
C PRO A 10 19.19 14.32 -23.50
N PHE A 11 18.27 14.35 -22.53
CA PHE A 11 17.00 13.63 -22.65
C PHE A 11 16.20 14.11 -23.87
N LEU A 12 16.04 15.41 -24.04
CA LEU A 12 15.28 15.99 -25.17
C LEU A 12 15.96 15.77 -26.53
N ARG A 13 17.24 15.37 -26.56
CA ARG A 13 17.97 15.06 -27.80
C ARG A 13 17.84 13.60 -28.22
N LEU A 14 17.29 12.74 -27.37
CA LEU A 14 17.04 11.36 -27.71
C LEU A 14 15.88 11.25 -28.73
N PRO A 15 15.93 10.30 -29.67
CA PRO A 15 14.78 9.90 -30.48
C PRO A 15 13.53 9.65 -29.62
N LEU A 16 12.35 9.93 -30.17
CA LEU A 16 11.07 9.79 -29.46
C LEU A 16 10.92 8.42 -28.83
N GLU A 17 11.29 7.37 -29.56
CA GLU A 17 11.17 5.98 -29.15
C GLU A 17 11.97 5.71 -27.86
N LEU A 18 13.19 6.24 -27.76
CA LEU A 18 14.01 6.07 -26.56
C LEU A 18 13.44 6.86 -25.37
N ARG A 19 12.89 8.04 -25.61
CA ARG A 19 12.27 8.86 -24.55
C ARG A 19 11.02 8.18 -24.00
N GLU A 20 10.18 7.64 -24.88
CA GLU A 20 9.01 6.86 -24.47
C GLU A 20 9.42 5.59 -23.71
N GLN A 21 10.47 4.88 -24.14
CA GLN A 21 10.97 3.71 -23.40
C GLN A 21 11.48 4.08 -22.00
N ILE A 22 12.18 5.20 -21.86
CA ILE A 22 12.59 5.71 -20.54
C ILE A 22 11.35 6.02 -19.70
N TRP A 23 10.33 6.68 -20.25
CA TRP A 23 9.10 6.92 -19.51
C TRP A 23 8.38 5.64 -19.09
N ARG A 24 8.30 4.62 -19.97
CA ARG A 24 7.72 3.31 -19.63
C ARG A 24 8.50 2.63 -18.51
N TYR A 25 9.82 2.76 -18.49
CA TYR A 25 10.67 2.26 -17.41
C TYR A 25 10.47 3.03 -16.09
N CYS A 26 10.06 4.30 -16.16
CA CYS A 26 9.73 5.08 -14.98
C CYS A 26 8.35 4.81 -14.38
N ILE A 27 7.47 4.05 -15.05
CA ILE A 27 6.18 3.64 -14.47
C ILE A 27 6.47 2.56 -13.42
N PRO A 28 6.10 2.77 -12.14
CA PRO A 28 6.33 1.77 -11.11
C PRO A 28 5.37 0.59 -11.22
N ASP A 29 5.84 -0.59 -10.82
CA ASP A 29 4.95 -1.70 -10.43
C ASP A 29 4.34 -1.38 -9.06
N ARG A 30 3.02 -1.51 -8.93
CA ARG A 30 2.27 -1.05 -7.76
C ARG A 30 1.40 -2.14 -7.16
N VAL A 31 1.29 -2.10 -5.84
CA VAL A 31 0.27 -2.85 -5.11
C VAL A 31 -1.00 -2.00 -5.08
N ARG A 32 -2.07 -2.46 -5.72
CA ARG A 32 -3.41 -1.88 -5.59
C ARG A 32 -4.12 -2.55 -4.43
N GLU A 33 -4.40 -1.77 -3.41
CA GLU A 33 -5.20 -2.18 -2.25
C GLU A 33 -6.69 -2.12 -2.62
N LEU A 34 -7.45 -3.18 -2.32
CA LEU A 34 -8.91 -3.21 -2.52
C LEU A 34 -9.65 -2.49 -1.40
N ASP A 35 -9.07 -2.51 -0.21
CA ASP A 35 -9.56 -1.87 1.00
C ASP A 35 -8.38 -1.33 1.82
N TYR A 36 -8.63 -0.41 2.76
CA TYR A 36 -7.59 0.03 3.69
C TYR A 36 -7.58 -0.82 4.96
N PRO A 37 -6.40 -1.14 5.53
CA PRO A 37 -6.34 -1.93 6.75
C PRO A 37 -6.76 -1.09 7.95
N VAL A 38 -7.41 -1.76 8.91
CA VAL A 38 -7.73 -1.20 10.21
C VAL A 38 -6.46 -1.20 11.08
N PRO A 39 -5.98 -0.04 11.56
CA PRO A 39 -4.73 0.03 12.32
C PRO A 39 -4.69 -0.88 13.55
N GLU A 40 -5.81 -1.07 14.22
CA GLU A 40 -5.95 -1.87 15.44
C GLU A 40 -5.74 -3.37 15.20
N THR A 41 -6.01 -3.84 13.99
CA THR A 41 -5.80 -5.24 13.59
C THR A 41 -4.37 -5.47 13.13
N VAL A 42 -3.76 -4.45 12.52
CA VAL A 42 -2.35 -4.47 12.09
C VAL A 42 -1.37 -4.30 13.26
N PHE A 43 -1.70 -3.47 14.24
CA PHE A 43 -0.81 -3.15 15.36
C PHE A 43 -1.39 -3.63 16.69
N SER A 44 -0.70 -4.54 17.36
CA SER A 44 -1.09 -5.08 18.67
C SER A 44 -0.99 -4.09 19.85
N ASN A 45 -0.71 -2.81 19.59
CA ASN A 45 -0.36 -1.81 20.61
C ASN A 45 -1.50 -0.82 20.84
N GLN A 46 -1.71 -0.43 22.11
CA GLN A 46 -2.68 0.61 22.49
C GLN A 46 -2.43 1.99 21.86
N SER A 47 -1.22 2.23 21.33
CA SER A 47 -0.90 3.41 20.54
C SER A 47 -0.41 3.02 19.16
N LEU A 48 -1.03 3.63 18.15
CA LEU A 48 -0.83 3.25 16.74
C LEU A 48 0.33 4.07 16.15
N PRO A 49 1.36 3.43 15.56
CA PRO A 49 2.48 4.14 14.93
C PRO A 49 2.03 4.96 13.71
N CYS A 50 0.94 4.58 13.05
CA CYS A 50 0.48 5.26 11.85
C CYS A 50 -1.04 5.20 11.64
N ARG A 51 -1.56 6.19 10.90
CA ARG A 51 -2.92 6.16 10.34
C ARG A 51 -2.87 5.59 8.92
N LEU A 52 -3.13 4.29 8.82
CA LEU A 52 -2.97 3.49 7.60
C LEU A 52 -3.88 3.91 6.43
N GLY A 53 -5.08 4.43 6.71
CA GLY A 53 -5.98 4.91 5.64
C GLY A 53 -5.39 6.05 4.79
N ASN A 54 -4.51 6.88 5.37
CA ASN A 54 -3.84 7.94 4.61
C ASN A 54 -2.84 7.39 3.58
N THR A 55 -2.13 6.32 3.91
CA THR A 55 -1.20 5.68 2.98
C THR A 55 -1.96 4.97 1.87
N SER A 56 -3.03 4.23 2.20
CA SER A 56 -3.91 3.60 1.19
C SER A 56 -4.50 4.64 0.24
N ARG A 57 -5.09 5.72 0.75
CA ARG A 57 -5.65 6.80 -0.09
C ARG A 57 -4.62 7.42 -1.04
N LYS A 58 -3.41 7.68 -0.55
CA LYS A 58 -2.34 8.20 -1.42
C LYS A 58 -1.89 7.15 -2.43
N ASN A 59 -1.98 5.88 -2.10
CA ASN A 59 -1.63 4.79 -3.00
C ASN A 59 -2.67 4.61 -4.12
N THR A 60 -3.82 5.30 -4.11
CA THR A 60 -4.78 5.29 -5.22
C THR A 60 -4.49 6.33 -6.31
N TYR A 61 -3.63 7.31 -6.03
CA TYR A 61 -3.30 8.36 -7.00
C TYR A 61 -2.49 7.81 -8.18
N PRO A 62 -2.54 8.46 -9.35
CA PRO A 62 -1.68 8.13 -10.49
C PRO A 62 -0.20 8.22 -10.10
N PRO A 63 0.68 7.50 -10.81
CA PRO A 63 2.10 7.62 -10.61
C PRO A 63 2.54 9.05 -10.93
N LEU A 64 3.55 9.56 -10.21
CA LEU A 64 4.00 10.96 -10.30
C LEU A 64 4.45 11.34 -11.71
N ILE A 65 4.81 10.37 -12.54
CA ILE A 65 5.17 10.62 -13.94
C ILE A 65 4.04 11.25 -14.76
N THR A 66 2.76 11.12 -14.36
CA THR A 66 1.63 11.79 -15.05
C THR A 66 1.69 13.31 -14.95
N GLU A 67 2.43 13.82 -13.96
CA GLU A 67 2.55 15.25 -13.65
C GLU A 67 3.83 15.90 -14.19
N VAL A 68 4.76 15.11 -14.75
CA VAL A 68 6.06 15.62 -15.21
C VAL A 68 5.92 16.44 -16.50
N CYS A 69 5.40 15.84 -17.58
CA CYS A 69 5.17 16.53 -18.84
C CYS A 69 4.07 15.84 -19.68
N ARG A 70 3.72 16.42 -20.82
CA ARG A 70 2.69 15.85 -21.72
C ARG A 70 3.08 14.48 -22.26
N GLU A 71 4.37 14.26 -22.52
CA GLU A 71 4.86 13.00 -23.07
C GLU A 71 4.81 11.88 -22.04
N SER A 72 5.34 12.11 -20.84
CA SER A 72 5.29 11.12 -19.75
C SER A 72 3.85 10.78 -19.38
N ARG A 73 2.96 11.78 -19.35
CA ARG A 73 1.52 11.58 -19.13
C ARG A 73 0.89 10.71 -20.20
N LYS A 74 1.18 10.98 -21.48
CA LYS A 74 0.67 10.17 -22.59
C LYS A 74 1.10 8.71 -22.44
N VAL A 75 2.38 8.47 -22.12
CA VAL A 75 2.92 7.12 -21.90
C VAL A 75 2.26 6.42 -20.72
N ALA A 76 2.07 7.12 -19.58
CA ALA A 76 1.39 6.56 -18.42
C ALA A 76 -0.07 6.14 -18.72
N HIS A 77 -0.75 6.87 -19.61
CA HIS A 77 -2.12 6.56 -20.02
C HIS A 77 -2.23 5.51 -21.14
N GLU A 78 -1.12 4.94 -21.63
CA GLU A 78 -1.18 3.81 -22.57
C GLU A 78 -1.83 2.59 -21.93
N THR A 79 -1.57 2.37 -20.64
CA THR A 79 -2.09 1.23 -19.86
C THR A 79 -2.85 1.65 -18.60
N GLY A 80 -2.72 2.91 -18.20
CA GLY A 80 -3.26 3.50 -16.98
C GLY A 80 -4.53 4.32 -17.18
N ILE A 81 -5.56 4.03 -16.39
CA ILE A 81 -6.85 4.71 -16.39
C ILE A 81 -7.31 5.05 -14.97
N TYR A 82 -8.18 6.05 -14.85
CA TYR A 82 -8.95 6.25 -13.63
C TYR A 82 -10.22 5.43 -13.68
N LEU A 83 -10.38 4.53 -12.72
CA LEU A 83 -11.64 3.83 -12.50
C LEU A 83 -12.47 4.62 -11.50
N THR A 84 -13.73 4.84 -11.85
CA THR A 84 -14.77 5.30 -10.94
C THR A 84 -15.69 4.11 -10.61
N GLU A 85 -16.34 4.16 -9.45
CA GLU A 85 -17.32 3.15 -8.99
C GLU A 85 -18.30 2.67 -10.08
N ALA A 86 -18.77 3.59 -10.92
CA ALA A 86 -19.72 3.28 -11.99
C ALA A 86 -19.18 2.35 -13.09
N ALA A 87 -17.86 2.12 -13.14
CA ALA A 87 -17.19 1.39 -14.22
C ALA A 87 -16.87 -0.08 -13.87
N ASP A 88 -17.01 -0.52 -12.61
CA ASP A 88 -16.69 -1.90 -12.20
C ASP A 88 -17.96 -2.64 -11.72
N PRO A 89 -18.59 -3.48 -12.56
CA PRO A 89 -19.75 -4.28 -12.16
C PRO A 89 -19.46 -5.24 -11.01
N ALA A 90 -18.19 -5.65 -10.82
CA ALA A 90 -17.80 -6.54 -9.73
C ALA A 90 -17.83 -5.81 -8.37
N SER A 91 -17.77 -4.47 -8.34
CA SER A 91 -17.87 -3.68 -7.10
C SER A 91 -19.18 -3.90 -6.33
N ALA A 92 -20.22 -4.44 -6.98
CA ALA A 92 -21.49 -4.77 -6.34
C ALA A 92 -21.48 -6.12 -5.57
N GLU A 93 -20.42 -6.93 -5.72
CA GLU A 93 -20.34 -8.29 -5.16
C GLU A 93 -19.77 -8.31 -3.73
N TRP A 94 -18.90 -7.36 -3.40
CA TRP A 94 -18.39 -7.16 -2.04
C TRP A 94 -18.37 -5.68 -1.69
N ASP A 95 -18.98 -5.35 -0.56
CA ASP A 95 -19.05 -4.00 -0.02
C ASP A 95 -18.62 -4.03 1.44
N ALA A 96 -17.81 -3.06 1.84
CA ALA A 96 -17.24 -2.97 3.17
C ALA A 96 -16.93 -1.52 3.51
N ALA A 97 -17.03 -1.14 4.78
CA ALA A 97 -16.70 0.23 5.22
C ALA A 97 -15.26 0.67 4.87
N THR A 98 -14.36 -0.27 4.63
CA THR A 98 -12.94 -0.03 4.32
C THR A 98 -12.62 -0.02 2.83
N ILE A 99 -13.59 -0.29 1.95
CA ILE A 99 -13.37 -0.44 0.51
C ILE A 99 -12.85 0.86 -0.14
N ILE A 100 -12.08 0.71 -1.20
CA ILE A 100 -11.49 1.83 -1.94
C ILE A 100 -12.12 1.93 -3.34
N HIS A 101 -12.88 3.00 -3.57
CA HIS A 101 -13.68 3.20 -4.78
C HIS A 101 -12.99 3.96 -5.91
N GLU A 102 -12.24 5.03 -5.60
CA GLU A 102 -11.60 5.90 -6.60
C GLU A 102 -10.12 5.58 -6.72
N ILE A 103 -9.73 5.02 -7.88
CA ILE A 103 -8.39 4.47 -8.04
C ILE A 103 -7.81 4.71 -9.44
N TRP A 104 -6.52 4.95 -9.46
CA TRP A 104 -5.69 4.69 -10.62
C TRP A 104 -5.58 3.18 -10.84
N HIS A 105 -5.71 2.77 -12.09
CA HIS A 105 -5.59 1.39 -12.52
C HIS A 105 -4.63 1.28 -13.70
N ASP A 106 -3.54 0.55 -13.52
CA ASP A 106 -2.64 0.11 -14.58
C ASP A 106 -2.85 -1.38 -14.88
N SER A 107 -3.32 -1.67 -16.09
CA SER A 107 -3.60 -3.05 -16.51
C SER A 107 -2.36 -3.95 -16.56
N GLN A 108 -1.16 -3.40 -16.70
CA GLN A 108 0.09 -4.15 -16.91
C GLN A 108 1.00 -4.20 -15.68
N ARG A 109 0.86 -3.26 -14.74
CA ARG A 109 1.86 -3.00 -13.68
C ARG A 109 1.26 -2.99 -12.28
N GLU A 110 0.27 -3.85 -12.05
CA GLU A 110 -0.41 -3.95 -10.76
C GLU A 110 -0.49 -5.37 -10.22
N SER A 111 -0.25 -5.51 -8.91
CA SER A 111 -0.75 -6.61 -8.09
C SER A 111 -1.92 -6.13 -7.24
N LEU A 112 -2.78 -7.06 -6.81
CA LEU A 112 -3.90 -6.75 -5.91
C LEU A 112 -3.60 -7.20 -4.48
N HIS A 113 -4.08 -6.43 -3.51
CA HIS A 113 -3.98 -6.76 -2.09
C HIS A 113 -5.31 -6.56 -1.37
N LEU A 114 -5.69 -7.55 -0.56
CA LEU A 114 -6.85 -7.52 0.33
C LEU A 114 -6.38 -7.42 1.79
N ASN A 115 -6.67 -6.28 2.43
CA ASN A 115 -6.40 -6.07 3.85
C ASN A 115 -7.52 -6.62 4.75
N TRP A 116 -8.70 -6.89 4.19
CA TRP A 116 -9.86 -7.37 4.94
C TRP A 116 -9.57 -8.69 5.69
N ALA A 117 -10.08 -8.79 6.91
CA ALA A 117 -10.09 -9.99 7.75
C ALA A 117 -11.49 -10.19 8.36
N HIS A 118 -11.81 -11.39 8.83
CA HIS A 118 -13.18 -11.73 9.25
C HIS A 118 -13.62 -11.02 10.53
N GLU A 119 -12.71 -10.67 11.42
CA GLU A 119 -12.99 -9.87 12.63
C GLU A 119 -13.66 -8.53 12.29
N HIS A 120 -13.39 -7.99 11.09
CA HIS A 120 -14.02 -6.77 10.62
C HIS A 120 -15.51 -6.96 10.28
N GLU A 121 -16.01 -8.18 10.09
CA GLU A 121 -17.46 -8.39 9.85
C GLU A 121 -18.30 -8.02 11.07
N ASP A 122 -17.74 -8.17 12.28
CA ASP A 122 -18.44 -7.85 13.53
C ASP A 122 -18.39 -6.34 13.85
N ASP A 123 -17.30 -5.66 13.49
CA ASP A 123 -17.06 -4.24 13.81
C ASP A 123 -17.38 -3.27 12.65
N CYS A 124 -17.40 -3.75 11.41
CA CYS A 124 -17.62 -2.96 10.21
C CYS A 124 -18.75 -3.56 9.37
N TYR A 125 -19.62 -2.69 8.84
CA TYR A 125 -20.61 -3.13 7.84
C TYR A 125 -19.88 -3.77 6.67
N SER A 126 -20.25 -5.02 6.36
CA SER A 126 -19.77 -5.74 5.20
C SER A 126 -20.87 -6.60 4.59
N ARG A 127 -20.79 -6.81 3.29
CA ARG A 127 -21.68 -7.66 2.51
C ARG A 127 -20.89 -8.35 1.41
N GLY A 128 -21.24 -9.60 1.14
CA GLY A 128 -20.57 -10.40 0.10
C GLY A 128 -19.33 -11.11 0.61
N ASN A 129 -18.55 -11.68 -0.31
CA ASN A 129 -17.33 -12.42 0.03
C ASN A 129 -16.09 -11.69 -0.52
N ALA A 130 -15.25 -11.21 0.38
CA ALA A 130 -14.05 -10.44 0.04
C ALA A 130 -13.02 -11.26 -0.78
N LEU A 131 -12.85 -12.55 -0.45
CA LEU A 131 -11.91 -13.42 -1.15
C LEU A 131 -12.42 -13.82 -2.53
N GLU A 132 -13.73 -14.10 -2.66
CA GLU A 132 -14.38 -14.28 -3.95
C GLU A 132 -14.17 -13.06 -4.84
N TYR A 133 -14.46 -11.87 -4.30
CA TYR A 133 -14.27 -10.60 -5.02
C TYR A 133 -12.83 -10.45 -5.49
N LEU A 134 -11.84 -10.63 -4.60
CA LEU A 134 -10.42 -10.60 -4.95
C LEU A 134 -10.09 -11.54 -6.10
N VAL A 135 -10.54 -12.80 -6.04
CA VAL A 135 -10.28 -13.79 -7.10
C VAL A 135 -10.87 -13.34 -8.44
N ARG A 136 -12.10 -12.81 -8.44
CA ARG A 136 -12.80 -12.35 -9.64
C ARG A 136 -12.13 -11.13 -10.27
N VAL A 137 -11.79 -10.11 -9.48
CA VAL A 137 -11.18 -8.88 -10.02
C VAL A 137 -9.71 -9.04 -10.38
N ALA A 138 -9.01 -10.01 -9.78
CA ALA A 138 -7.60 -10.24 -10.05
C ALA A 138 -7.31 -10.67 -11.48
N GLN A 139 -8.23 -11.37 -12.15
CA GLN A 139 -7.96 -12.01 -13.44
C GLN A 139 -6.60 -12.76 -13.37
N CYS A 140 -5.62 -12.38 -14.20
CA CYS A 140 -4.27 -12.97 -14.23
C CYS A 140 -3.22 -12.25 -13.35
N LYS A 141 -3.61 -11.24 -12.54
CA LYS A 141 -2.67 -10.44 -11.75
C LYS A 141 -2.16 -11.18 -10.51
N PRO A 142 -0.95 -10.88 -10.02
CA PRO A 142 -0.53 -11.33 -8.71
C PRO A 142 -1.48 -10.83 -7.63
N VAL A 143 -1.76 -11.67 -6.64
CA VAL A 143 -2.69 -11.36 -5.55
C VAL A 143 -2.04 -11.60 -4.20
N SER A 144 -2.51 -10.86 -3.22
CA SER A 144 -2.09 -11.00 -1.84
C SER A 144 -3.23 -10.71 -0.87
N LEU A 145 -3.14 -11.25 0.33
CA LEU A 145 -4.08 -11.02 1.42
C LEU A 145 -3.35 -11.00 2.77
N THR A 146 -3.96 -10.39 3.78
CA THR A 146 -3.40 -10.35 5.13
C THR A 146 -3.55 -11.70 5.86
N ALA A 147 -2.57 -12.09 6.67
CA ALA A 147 -2.57 -13.41 7.32
C ALA A 147 -3.74 -13.60 8.30
N GLU A 148 -4.23 -12.51 8.88
CA GLU A 148 -5.39 -12.43 9.78
C GLU A 148 -6.63 -13.05 9.14
N TYR A 149 -6.84 -12.84 7.84
CA TYR A 149 -7.91 -13.48 7.07
C TYR A 149 -7.90 -15.02 7.23
N LEU A 150 -6.71 -15.63 7.18
CA LEU A 150 -6.57 -17.09 7.30
C LEU A 150 -6.62 -17.56 8.76
N PHE A 151 -6.13 -16.75 9.71
CA PHE A 151 -6.11 -17.12 11.13
C PHE A 151 -7.52 -17.25 11.73
N GLU A 152 -8.45 -16.42 11.28
CA GLU A 152 -9.80 -16.32 11.84
C GLU A 152 -10.81 -17.32 11.25
N SER A 153 -10.44 -18.00 10.16
CA SER A 153 -11.39 -18.73 9.31
C SER A 153 -11.71 -20.17 9.73
N ARG A 154 -11.55 -20.59 10.99
CA ARG A 154 -11.76 -22.02 11.37
C ARG A 154 -13.15 -22.58 11.01
N MET A 155 -14.18 -21.73 10.99
CA MET A 155 -15.55 -22.12 10.61
C MET A 155 -15.86 -21.91 9.11
N LYS A 156 -15.06 -21.12 8.40
CA LYS A 156 -15.26 -20.74 6.98
C LYS A 156 -14.31 -21.50 6.03
N VAL A 157 -13.39 -22.30 6.56
CA VAL A 157 -12.42 -23.13 5.79
C VAL A 157 -13.02 -23.80 4.55
N PRO A 158 -14.19 -24.49 4.59
CA PRO A 158 -14.69 -25.16 3.39
C PRO A 158 -15.02 -24.20 2.24
N HIS A 159 -15.52 -23.00 2.56
CA HIS A 159 -15.87 -22.00 1.56
C HIS A 159 -14.63 -21.25 1.07
N ASP A 160 -13.70 -20.91 1.97
CA ASP A 160 -12.46 -20.25 1.58
C ASP A 160 -11.59 -21.15 0.71
N LEU A 161 -11.56 -22.46 0.98
CA LEU A 161 -10.84 -23.44 0.18
C LEU A 161 -11.28 -23.43 -1.29
N GLU A 162 -12.57 -23.24 -1.57
CA GLU A 162 -13.08 -23.14 -2.94
C GLU A 162 -12.38 -22.02 -3.71
N TRP A 163 -12.26 -20.84 -3.11
CA TRP A 163 -11.65 -19.65 -3.72
C TRP A 163 -10.11 -19.71 -3.72
N LEU A 164 -9.51 -20.13 -2.61
CA LEU A 164 -8.05 -20.33 -2.50
C LEU A 164 -7.55 -21.33 -3.54
N ASN A 165 -8.36 -22.33 -3.89
CA ASN A 165 -8.02 -23.34 -4.90
C ASN A 165 -8.06 -22.85 -6.34
N GLN A 166 -8.66 -21.69 -6.62
CA GLN A 166 -8.71 -21.13 -7.97
C GLN A 166 -7.38 -20.49 -8.42
N ARG A 167 -6.40 -20.38 -7.51
CA ARG A 167 -5.07 -19.83 -7.81
C ARG A 167 -3.96 -20.73 -7.30
N THR A 168 -2.82 -20.67 -7.99
CA THR A 168 -1.63 -21.48 -7.68
C THR A 168 -0.58 -20.72 -6.87
N ASN A 169 -0.76 -19.42 -6.66
CA ASN A 169 0.19 -18.58 -5.92
C ASN A 169 -0.55 -17.47 -5.17
N TRP A 170 -0.29 -17.40 -3.87
CA TRP A 170 -0.84 -16.44 -2.94
C TRP A 170 0.29 -15.85 -2.12
N GLN A 171 0.48 -14.53 -2.17
CA GLN A 171 1.32 -13.86 -1.18
C GLN A 171 0.47 -13.55 0.05
N VAL A 172 0.89 -14.00 1.22
CA VAL A 172 0.16 -13.76 2.47
C VAL A 172 0.99 -12.85 3.36
N VAL A 173 0.48 -11.64 3.61
CA VAL A 173 1.17 -10.62 4.41
C VAL A 173 1.10 -11.02 5.88
N VAL A 174 2.25 -11.43 6.44
CA VAL A 174 2.35 -11.86 7.85
C VAL A 174 2.76 -10.73 8.79
N HIS A 175 3.25 -9.63 8.23
CA HIS A 175 3.68 -8.48 8.99
C HIS A 175 3.64 -7.21 8.13
N THR A 176 3.25 -6.08 8.75
CA THR A 176 3.17 -4.78 8.09
C THR A 176 4.04 -3.77 8.82
N ILE A 177 4.96 -3.16 8.07
CA ILE A 177 5.94 -2.19 8.56
C ILE A 177 5.72 -0.84 7.89
N VAL A 178 5.63 0.22 8.69
CA VAL A 178 5.47 1.57 8.17
C VAL A 178 6.80 2.32 8.22
N VAL A 179 7.30 2.69 7.04
CA VAL A 179 8.48 3.55 6.87
C VAL A 179 8.05 5.01 6.92
N HIS A 180 8.33 5.68 8.04
CA HIS A 180 8.03 7.10 8.22
C HIS A 180 9.14 7.97 7.65
N SER A 181 8.97 8.43 6.41
CA SER A 181 9.99 9.21 5.71
C SER A 181 9.39 10.23 4.77
N PRO A 182 9.99 11.43 4.63
CA PRO A 182 9.67 12.31 3.51
C PRO A 182 9.89 11.58 2.17
N ILE A 183 9.13 11.98 1.14
CA ILE A 183 9.13 11.23 -0.13
C ILE A 183 10.50 11.16 -0.81
N ARG A 184 11.30 12.23 -0.75
CA ARG A 184 12.59 12.32 -1.46
C ARG A 184 13.64 11.34 -0.92
N PRO A 185 13.94 11.29 0.40
CA PRO A 185 14.82 10.27 0.96
C PRO A 185 14.39 8.84 0.60
N ALA A 186 13.09 8.54 0.69
CA ALA A 186 12.59 7.22 0.31
C ALA A 186 12.77 6.92 -1.19
N ALA A 187 12.51 7.89 -2.08
CA ALA A 187 12.66 7.72 -3.52
C ALA A 187 14.11 7.41 -3.94
N VAL A 188 15.11 8.05 -3.30
CA VAL A 188 16.53 7.83 -3.60
C VAL A 188 16.97 6.37 -3.37
N THR A 189 16.28 5.64 -2.50
CA THR A 189 16.57 4.22 -2.26
C THR A 189 16.09 3.30 -3.39
N GLY A 190 15.16 3.76 -4.23
CA GLY A 190 14.45 2.91 -5.20
C GLY A 190 13.58 1.81 -4.58
N LEU A 191 13.37 1.81 -3.25
CA LEU A 191 12.56 0.82 -2.56
C LEU A 191 11.06 1.03 -2.79
N PHE A 192 10.62 2.28 -2.98
CA PHE A 192 9.21 2.67 -3.14
C PHE A 192 8.94 3.31 -4.52
N GLY A 193 9.55 2.74 -5.57
CA GLY A 193 9.55 3.31 -6.91
C GLY A 193 10.55 4.47 -7.07
N LEU A 194 10.87 4.81 -8.31
CA LEU A 194 11.89 5.82 -8.64
C LEU A 194 11.55 7.22 -8.09
N LEU A 195 10.26 7.52 -7.90
CA LEU A 195 9.78 8.82 -7.41
C LEU A 195 9.13 8.73 -6.02
N GLY A 196 9.19 7.57 -5.34
CA GLY A 196 8.54 7.37 -4.04
C GLY A 196 7.01 7.27 -4.13
N ASP A 197 6.49 6.92 -5.31
CA ASP A 197 5.06 6.82 -5.64
C ASP A 197 4.53 5.38 -5.66
N ALA A 198 5.40 4.36 -5.53
CA ALA A 198 4.99 2.98 -5.21
C ALA A 198 4.94 2.79 -3.69
N ARG A 199 3.96 3.41 -3.05
CA ARG A 199 3.93 3.62 -1.58
C ARG A 199 3.74 2.35 -0.76
N VAL A 200 3.24 1.30 -1.38
CA VAL A 200 3.08 -0.02 -0.76
C VAL A 200 3.89 -1.02 -1.55
N GLN A 201 4.66 -1.84 -0.84
CA GLN A 201 5.47 -2.92 -1.38
C GLN A 201 5.15 -4.19 -0.61
N ILE A 202 4.94 -5.30 -1.31
CA ILE A 202 4.76 -6.62 -0.71
C ILE A 202 5.91 -7.49 -1.18
N ILE A 203 6.75 -7.88 -0.24
CA ILE A 203 8.01 -8.57 -0.51
C ILE A 203 7.92 -9.96 0.09
N ASP A 204 8.24 -10.99 -0.70
CA ASP A 204 8.32 -12.37 -0.23
C ASP A 204 9.37 -12.48 0.90
N VAL A 205 9.04 -13.18 1.98
CA VAL A 205 9.95 -13.34 3.14
C VAL A 205 11.27 -14.03 2.74
N GLY A 206 11.26 -14.86 1.69
CA GLY A 206 12.45 -15.48 1.12
C GLY A 206 13.34 -14.54 0.31
N ASP A 207 12.88 -13.34 -0.06
CA ASP A 207 13.73 -12.28 -0.61
C ASP A 207 14.39 -11.49 0.53
N PHE A 208 15.30 -12.19 1.23
CA PHE A 208 15.94 -11.69 2.45
C PHE A 208 16.67 -10.36 2.25
N GLU A 209 17.30 -10.17 1.09
CA GLU A 209 18.07 -8.95 0.83
C GLU A 209 17.15 -7.74 0.62
N ARG A 210 16.04 -7.92 -0.09
CA ARG A 210 15.05 -6.84 -0.25
C ARG A 210 14.36 -6.50 1.06
N VAL A 211 14.00 -7.51 1.87
CA VAL A 211 13.42 -7.29 3.21
C VAL A 211 14.40 -6.51 4.10
N LYS A 212 15.67 -6.91 4.15
CA LYS A 212 16.71 -6.19 4.93
C LYS A 212 16.89 -4.74 4.50
N GLN A 213 16.88 -4.45 3.20
CA GLN A 213 16.98 -3.08 2.69
C GLN A 213 15.83 -2.20 3.21
N CYS A 214 14.60 -2.73 3.18
CA CYS A 214 13.43 -2.01 3.67
C CYS A 214 13.45 -1.84 5.20
N LEU A 215 13.86 -2.88 5.96
CA LEU A 215 14.02 -2.81 7.41
C LEU A 215 15.06 -1.77 7.82
N HIS A 216 16.23 -1.82 7.17
CA HIS A 216 17.30 -0.86 7.43
C HIS A 216 16.86 0.59 7.15
N LEU A 217 16.08 0.81 6.08
CA LEU A 217 15.50 2.13 5.82
C LEU A 217 14.51 2.54 6.92
N ALA A 218 13.65 1.62 7.39
CA ALA A 218 12.69 1.87 8.46
C ALA A 218 13.39 2.27 9.77
N GLU A 219 14.38 1.47 10.18
CA GLU A 219 15.23 1.72 11.36
C GLU A 219 15.93 3.08 11.27
N THR A 220 16.60 3.35 10.14
CA THR A 220 17.32 4.62 9.93
C THR A 220 16.38 5.82 9.98
N CYS A 221 15.13 5.64 9.53
CA CYS A 221 14.13 6.71 9.59
C CYS A 221 13.65 7.01 11.01
N GLU A 222 13.62 6.01 11.91
CA GLU A 222 13.25 6.19 13.32
C GLU A 222 14.43 6.59 14.22
N GLN A 223 15.66 6.21 13.85
CA GLN A 223 16.85 6.44 14.67
C GLN A 223 17.10 7.92 14.96
N GLY A 224 17.26 8.25 16.25
CA GLY A 224 17.56 9.61 16.69
C GLY A 224 16.41 10.61 16.58
N ARG A 225 15.19 10.15 16.25
CA ARG A 225 13.99 10.99 16.24
C ARG A 225 13.21 10.88 17.54
N ASP A 226 12.51 11.96 17.89
CA ASP A 226 11.52 11.95 18.96
C ASP A 226 10.22 11.33 18.46
N ILE A 227 10.14 10.00 18.51
CA ILE A 227 8.98 9.24 18.04
C ILE A 227 7.96 8.97 19.15
N THR A 228 6.69 8.85 18.78
CA THR A 228 5.59 8.51 19.69
C THR A 228 5.69 7.06 20.15
N ILE A 229 5.90 6.16 19.19
CA ILE A 229 6.05 4.72 19.39
C ILE A 229 7.00 4.17 18.32
N SER A 230 7.85 3.22 18.71
CA SER A 230 8.71 2.49 17.78
C SER A 230 8.05 1.19 17.33
N GLN A 231 8.33 0.78 16.11
CA GLN A 231 7.92 -0.51 15.58
C GLN A 231 9.03 -1.55 15.79
N ASP A 232 8.67 -2.83 15.75
CA ASP A 232 9.66 -3.90 15.70
C ASP A 232 10.14 -4.10 14.26
N PHE A 233 11.43 -3.91 14.03
CA PHE A 233 12.07 -4.06 12.72
C PHE A 233 12.96 -5.31 12.64
N THR A 234 12.79 -6.27 13.54
CA THR A 234 13.62 -7.48 13.55
C THR A 234 13.16 -8.50 12.50
N LEU A 235 14.14 -9.14 11.86
CA LEU A 235 13.89 -10.28 10.97
C LEU A 235 13.29 -11.48 11.72
N GLU A 236 13.63 -11.64 13.00
CA GLU A 236 13.15 -12.74 13.83
C GLU A 236 11.62 -12.71 13.97
N THR A 237 11.04 -11.53 14.24
CA THR A 237 9.58 -11.36 14.31
C THR A 237 8.89 -11.69 12.99
N ILE A 238 9.48 -11.30 11.86
CA ILE A 238 8.98 -11.65 10.52
C ILE A 238 9.01 -13.17 10.30
N TRP A 239 10.12 -13.83 10.65
CA TRP A 239 10.26 -15.28 10.47
C TRP A 239 9.34 -16.06 11.38
N TYR A 240 9.19 -15.64 12.62
CA TYR A 240 8.25 -16.24 13.55
C TYR A 240 6.80 -16.13 13.03
N ALA A 241 6.41 -14.96 12.51
CA ALA A 241 5.10 -14.77 11.90
C ALA A 241 4.90 -15.64 10.64
N ALA A 242 5.94 -15.78 9.81
CA ALA A 242 5.93 -16.65 8.65
C ALA A 242 5.78 -18.14 9.02
N GLU A 243 6.46 -18.60 10.07
CA GLU A 243 6.34 -19.99 10.53
C GLU A 243 4.97 -20.26 11.14
N ARG A 244 4.46 -19.33 11.96
CA ARG A 244 3.10 -19.40 12.51
C ARG A 244 2.05 -19.56 11.41
N LEU A 245 2.21 -18.83 10.29
CA LEU A 245 1.32 -18.98 9.13
C LEU A 245 1.41 -20.40 8.54
N ARG A 246 2.61 -20.94 8.35
CA ARG A 246 2.79 -22.30 7.79
C ARG A 246 2.15 -23.36 8.67
N GLU A 247 2.42 -23.32 9.97
CA GLU A 247 1.85 -24.23 10.96
C GLU A 247 0.31 -24.17 10.94
N HIS A 248 -0.25 -22.95 10.90
CA HIS A 248 -1.70 -22.77 10.84
C HIS A 248 -2.32 -23.32 9.55
N VAL A 249 -1.71 -23.04 8.38
CA VAL A 249 -2.18 -23.56 7.09
C VAL A 249 -2.21 -25.10 7.11
N VAL A 250 -1.14 -25.73 7.59
CA VAL A 250 -1.06 -27.19 7.71
C VAL A 250 -2.13 -27.73 8.67
N GLY A 251 -2.25 -27.15 9.86
CA GLY A 251 -3.14 -27.63 10.91
C GLY A 251 -4.62 -27.46 10.61
N VAL A 252 -5.00 -26.34 10.01
CA VAL A 252 -6.39 -25.95 9.78
C VAL A 252 -6.89 -26.36 8.41
N TYR A 253 -6.14 -26.06 7.35
CA TYR A 253 -6.60 -26.29 5.99
C TYR A 253 -6.33 -27.71 5.49
N ARG A 254 -5.45 -28.47 6.16
CA ARG A 254 -5.18 -29.92 5.95
C ARG A 254 -5.02 -30.32 4.47
N THR A 255 -4.53 -29.40 3.66
CA THR A 255 -4.37 -29.51 2.20
C THR A 255 -2.99 -28.98 1.82
N ASP A 256 -2.49 -29.32 0.64
CA ASP A 256 -1.24 -28.76 0.10
C ASP A 256 -1.44 -27.32 -0.41
N LEU A 257 -1.98 -26.45 0.45
CA LEU A 257 -1.93 -25.00 0.26
C LEU A 257 -0.53 -24.45 0.54
N THR A 258 0.29 -25.17 1.29
CA THR A 258 1.65 -24.79 1.65
C THR A 258 2.54 -24.52 0.44
N ALA A 259 2.37 -25.27 -0.66
CA ALA A 259 3.11 -25.02 -1.90
C ALA A 259 2.64 -23.75 -2.65
N ARG A 260 1.44 -23.24 -2.32
CA ARG A 260 0.78 -22.12 -3.00
C ARG A 260 0.80 -20.84 -2.19
N ILE A 261 0.94 -20.94 -0.86
CA ILE A 261 1.00 -19.80 0.06
C ILE A 261 2.44 -19.43 0.31
N ARG A 262 2.78 -18.18 0.00
CA ARG A 262 4.10 -17.60 0.19
C ARG A 262 4.00 -16.47 1.22
N PRO A 263 4.63 -16.61 2.40
CA PRO A 263 4.62 -15.54 3.39
C PRO A 263 5.35 -14.31 2.83
N ALA A 264 4.79 -13.14 3.07
CA ALA A 264 5.29 -11.85 2.60
C ALA A 264 5.22 -10.80 3.71
N VAL A 265 6.01 -9.74 3.56
CA VAL A 265 6.00 -8.56 4.44
C VAL A 265 5.52 -7.37 3.62
N MET A 266 4.58 -6.61 4.18
CA MET A 266 4.16 -5.35 3.61
C MET A 266 5.00 -4.21 4.18
N PHE A 267 5.56 -3.39 3.30
CA PHE A 267 6.19 -2.13 3.66
C PHE A 267 5.38 -0.97 3.13
N ARG A 268 5.15 0.05 3.96
CA ARG A 268 4.30 1.20 3.64
C ARG A 268 5.03 2.50 3.86
N LEU A 269 5.14 3.33 2.84
CA LEU A 269 5.77 4.64 2.94
C LEU A 269 4.79 5.70 3.46
N CYS A 270 4.97 6.11 4.72
CA CYS A 270 4.23 7.19 5.33
C CYS A 270 4.98 8.52 5.23
N THR A 271 4.59 9.36 4.28
CA THR A 271 5.17 10.71 4.13
C THR A 271 4.58 11.76 5.07
N GLN A 272 3.68 11.35 5.97
CA GLN A 272 2.98 12.23 6.91
C GLN A 272 3.69 12.31 8.27
N MET A 273 4.76 11.52 8.47
CA MET A 273 5.54 11.48 9.72
C MET A 273 4.63 11.30 10.95
N CYS A 274 3.68 10.36 10.86
CA CYS A 274 2.64 10.17 11.88
C CYS A 274 3.18 9.71 13.23
N ASN A 275 4.39 9.16 13.28
CA ASN A 275 5.07 8.77 14.51
C ASN A 275 5.96 9.88 15.09
N ASP A 276 6.12 11.03 14.45
CA ASP A 276 6.98 12.12 14.96
C ASP A 276 6.19 12.98 15.97
N ARG A 277 6.66 13.05 17.23
CA ARG A 277 5.94 13.76 18.30
C ARG A 277 5.73 15.24 18.00
N THR A 278 6.67 15.87 17.33
CA THR A 278 6.56 17.30 16.98
C THR A 278 5.44 17.53 15.97
N VAL A 279 5.35 16.63 14.98
CA VAL A 279 4.32 16.66 13.94
C VAL A 279 2.95 16.32 14.51
N VAL A 280 2.87 15.30 15.38
CA VAL A 280 1.63 14.92 16.06
C VAL A 280 1.12 16.06 16.94
N GLY A 281 1.97 16.62 17.79
CA GLY A 281 1.60 17.75 18.65
C GLY A 281 1.17 18.99 17.86
N ALA A 282 1.79 19.27 16.71
CA ALA A 282 1.38 20.36 15.83
C ALA A 282 -0.01 20.12 15.22
N ARG A 283 -0.31 18.89 14.80
CA ARG A 283 -1.64 18.51 14.29
C ARG A 283 -2.73 18.61 15.33
N GLU A 284 -2.48 18.13 16.54
CA GLU A 284 -3.45 18.21 17.63
C GLU A 284 -3.76 19.66 18.00
N ARG A 285 -2.74 20.53 18.06
CA ARG A 285 -2.94 21.98 18.24
C ARG A 285 -3.77 22.59 17.12
N ALA A 286 -3.52 22.21 15.86
CA ALA A 286 -4.29 22.70 14.72
C ALA A 286 -5.75 22.24 14.76
N MET A 287 -6.04 21.00 15.17
CA MET A 287 -7.41 20.49 15.32
C MET A 287 -8.17 21.15 16.47
N ARG A 288 -7.48 21.56 17.54
CA ARG A 288 -8.06 22.28 18.69
C ARG A 288 -8.21 23.78 18.46
N ALA A 289 -7.57 24.34 17.41
CA ALA A 289 -7.69 25.74 17.10
C ALA A 289 -9.14 26.06 16.66
N PRO A 290 -9.79 27.09 17.23
CA PRO A 290 -11.12 27.48 16.78
C PRO A 290 -11.08 27.82 15.29
N PRO A 291 -12.14 27.50 14.52
CA PRO A 291 -12.20 27.82 13.10
C PRO A 291 -11.97 29.32 12.93
N VAL A 292 -10.96 29.67 12.15
CA VAL A 292 -10.65 31.07 11.83
C VAL A 292 -11.89 31.64 11.17
N ARG A 293 -12.65 32.47 11.90
CA ARG A 293 -13.75 33.25 11.34
C ARG A 293 -13.15 34.13 10.25
N GLY A 294 -13.34 33.73 8.99
CA GLY A 294 -12.88 34.48 7.85
C GLY A 294 -13.36 35.92 7.97
N ARG A 295 -12.41 36.87 7.94
CA ARG A 295 -12.73 38.28 7.76
C ARG A 295 -13.59 38.39 6.51
N GLY A 296 -14.82 38.86 6.68
CA GLY A 296 -15.75 39.10 5.60
C GLY A 296 -15.06 39.87 4.48
N ARG A 297 -15.06 39.30 3.28
CA ARG A 297 -14.77 40.05 2.06
C ARG A 297 -15.85 41.13 1.96
N ASN A 298 -15.53 42.35 2.38
CA ASN A 298 -16.26 43.54 1.97
C ASN A 298 -16.25 43.57 0.43
N ARG A 299 -17.38 43.18 -0.17
CA ARG A 299 -17.71 43.53 -1.54
C ARG A 299 -17.99 45.04 -1.53
N GLY A 300 -16.95 45.83 -1.80
CA GLY A 300 -17.14 47.23 -2.18
C GLY A 300 -17.91 47.26 -3.50
N ARG A 301 -19.10 47.86 -3.48
CA ARG A 301 -19.72 48.42 -4.68
C ARG A 301 -18.95 49.69 -5.03
N GLY A 302 -18.47 49.77 -6.26
CA GLY A 302 -17.90 50.94 -6.92
C GLY A 302 -17.94 50.67 -8.41
#